data_AF-A0A1V1NRG6-F1
#
_entry.id   AF-A0A1V1NRG6-F1
#
_cell.length_a   1.000
_cell.length_b   1.000
_cell.length_c   1.000
_cell.angle_alpha   90.00
_cell.angle_beta   90.00
_cell.angle_gamma   90.00
#
_symmetry.space_group_name_H-M   'P 1'
#
loop_
_entity.id
_entity.type
_entity.pdbx_description
1 polymer ?
#
loop_
_entity_poly.entity_id
_entity_poly.type
_entity_poly.pdbx_seq_one_letter_code
_entity_poly.pdbx_strand_id
1 'polypeptide(L)'
;EKLSAIGKHDEAEKVFRKIIEADPNNSIAYNDLAYILWQKSRLHEAKNVILEAVKLSPDNRNIIWNLGVILSVSGFYDKAKQILQSYLKQYPNDKDMINFISTPPDKIERLKKIIQ
;
A
#
# COMPACT_ATOMS: atom_id res chain seq x y z
N GLU A 1 18.65 5.39 15.66
CA GLU A 1 17.46 5.96 14.97
C GLU A 1 16.30 4.96 14.80
N LYS A 2 16.55 3.66 14.56
CA LYS A 2 15.53 2.61 14.40
C LYS A 2 14.42 2.53 15.48
N LEU A 3 14.75 2.77 16.76
CA LEU A 3 13.78 2.79 17.87
C LEU A 3 12.76 3.93 17.76
N SER A 4 13.16 5.08 17.21
CA SER A 4 12.25 6.22 17.04
C SER A 4 11.21 5.96 15.95
N ALA A 5 11.61 5.33 14.84
CA ALA A 5 10.70 4.95 13.77
C ALA A 5 9.67 3.90 14.23
N ILE A 6 10.11 2.90 15.01
CA ILE A 6 9.22 1.88 15.58
C ILE A 6 8.18 2.52 16.52
N GLY A 7 8.61 3.39 17.44
CA GLY A 7 7.69 4.09 18.34
C GLY A 7 6.66 4.96 17.61
N LYS A 8 7.10 5.68 16.56
CA LYS A 8 6.21 6.49 15.72
C LYS A 8 5.21 5.65 14.92
N HIS A 9 5.62 4.47 14.44
CA HIS A 9 4.71 3.56 13.73
C HIS A 9 3.64 2.97 14.64
N ASP A 10 3.96 2.67 15.91
CA ASP A 10 2.99 2.16 16.88
C ASP A 10 1.95 3.20 17.29
N GLU A 11 2.37 4.44 17.49
CA GLU A 11 1.44 5.56 17.75
C GLU A 11 0.57 5.86 16.52
N ALA A 12 1.17 5.93 15.34
CA ALA A 12 0.45 6.18 14.10
C ALA A 12 -0.58 5.07 13.82
N GLU A 13 -0.24 3.80 14.02
CA GLU A 13 -1.20 2.69 13.88
C GLU A 13 -2.43 2.89 14.79
N LYS A 14 -2.22 3.27 16.06
CA LYS A 14 -3.32 3.52 16.99
C LYS A 14 -4.20 4.69 16.54
N VAL A 15 -3.59 5.75 16.03
CA VAL A 15 -4.31 6.93 15.51
C VAL A 15 -5.18 6.55 14.33
N PHE A 16 -4.62 5.87 13.31
CA PHE A 16 -5.40 5.51 12.13
C PHE A 16 -6.52 4.51 12.42
N ARG A 17 -6.32 3.57 13.36
CA ARG A 17 -7.40 2.70 13.82
C ARG A 17 -8.56 3.48 14.45
N LYS A 18 -8.26 4.47 15.30
CA LYS A 18 -9.30 5.37 15.86
C LYS A 18 -10.00 6.20 14.79
N ILE A 19 -9.27 6.69 13.78
CA ILE A 19 -9.87 7.42 12.66
C ILE A 19 -10.84 6.50 11.90
N ILE A 20 -10.46 5.26 11.64
CA ILE A 20 -11.32 4.26 10.98
C ILE A 20 -12.55 3.92 11.84
N GLU A 21 -12.39 3.80 13.16
CA GLU A 21 -13.51 3.60 14.07
C GLU A 21 -14.50 4.78 14.06
N ALA A 22 -13.99 6.01 13.97
CA ALA A 22 -14.80 7.22 13.92
C ALA A 22 -15.41 7.48 12.53
N ASP A 23 -14.68 7.14 11.47
CA ASP A 23 -15.06 7.29 10.07
C ASP A 23 -14.65 6.05 9.25
N PRO A 24 -15.52 5.04 9.17
CA PRO A 24 -15.29 3.82 8.40
C PRO A 24 -15.23 4.03 6.88
N ASN A 25 -15.51 5.24 6.39
CA ASN A 25 -15.45 5.57 4.95
C ASN A 25 -14.16 6.32 4.58
N ASN A 26 -13.25 6.52 5.54
CA ASN A 26 -12.00 7.23 5.31
C ASN A 26 -10.96 6.36 4.59
N SER A 27 -11.02 6.32 3.25
CA SER A 27 -10.08 5.52 2.44
C SER A 27 -8.60 5.87 2.68
N ILE A 28 -8.30 7.12 3.04
CA ILE A 28 -6.93 7.57 3.32
C ILE A 28 -6.42 6.96 4.63
N ALA A 29 -7.26 6.90 5.67
CA ALA A 29 -6.89 6.26 6.92
C ALA A 29 -6.60 4.76 6.75
N TYR A 30 -7.40 4.06 5.94
CA TYR A 30 -7.09 2.66 5.56
C TYR A 30 -5.77 2.56 4.80
N ASN A 31 -5.53 3.44 3.83
CA ASN A 31 -4.28 3.45 3.07
C ASN A 31 -3.04 3.63 3.97
N ASP A 32 -3.09 4.61 4.87
CA ASP A 32 -1.96 4.94 5.75
C ASP A 32 -1.74 3.85 6.81
N LEU A 33 -2.83 3.27 7.33
CA LEU A 33 -2.74 2.09 8.20
C LEU A 33 -2.09 0.91 7.48
N ALA A 34 -2.48 0.64 6.23
CA ALA A 34 -1.89 -0.45 5.46
C ALA A 34 -0.39 -0.22 5.19
N TYR A 35 0.01 1.01 4.90
CA TYR A 35 1.42 1.39 4.75
C TYR A 35 2.21 1.13 6.04
N ILE A 36 1.69 1.53 7.21
CA ILE A 36 2.34 1.29 8.50
C ILE A 36 2.43 -0.21 8.80
N LEU A 37 1.37 -0.97 8.54
CA LEU A 37 1.38 -2.43 8.71
C LEU A 37 2.42 -3.10 7.80
N TRP A 38 2.56 -2.61 6.56
CA TRP A 38 3.59 -3.06 5.64
C TRP A 38 5.01 -2.76 6.17
N GLN A 39 5.26 -1.56 6.67
CA GLN A 39 6.54 -1.17 7.31
C GLN A 39 6.87 -2.05 8.52
N LYS A 40 5.85 -2.47 9.27
CA LYS A 40 5.98 -3.40 10.40
C LYS A 40 6.06 -4.87 9.98
N SER A 41 6.17 -5.16 8.68
CA SER A 41 6.19 -6.52 8.11
C SER A 41 4.93 -7.36 8.39
N ARG A 42 3.82 -6.73 8.78
CA ARG A 42 2.50 -7.36 9.00
C ARG A 42 1.73 -7.44 7.68
N LEU A 43 2.31 -8.16 6.72
CA LEU A 43 1.84 -8.18 5.32
C LEU A 43 0.41 -8.68 5.14
N HIS A 44 0.02 -9.70 5.92
CA HIS A 44 -1.34 -10.24 5.84
C HIS A 44 -2.40 -9.20 6.24
N GLU A 45 -2.15 -8.44 7.31
CA GLU A 45 -3.05 -7.38 7.74
C GLU A 45 -3.01 -6.19 6.79
N ALA A 46 -1.81 -5.77 6.35
CA ALA A 46 -1.65 -4.69 5.38
C ALA A 46 -2.49 -4.94 4.12
N LYS A 47 -2.47 -6.19 3.61
CA LYS A 47 -3.27 -6.61 2.46
C LYS A 47 -4.77 -6.46 2.71
N ASN A 48 -5.27 -6.86 3.86
CA ASN A 48 -6.71 -6.75 4.16
C ASN A 48 -7.12 -5.28 4.28
N VAL A 49 -6.32 -4.46 4.95
CA VAL A 49 -6.60 -3.03 5.16
C VAL A 49 -6.55 -2.25 3.85
N ILE A 50 -5.55 -2.48 2.98
CA ILE A 50 -5.47 -1.76 1.71
C ILE A 50 -6.61 -2.12 0.75
N LEU A 51 -7.16 -3.35 0.84
CA LEU A 51 -8.32 -3.74 0.05
C LEU A 51 -9.57 -2.93 0.44
N GLU A 52 -9.74 -2.59 1.72
CA GLU A 52 -10.83 -1.68 2.14
C GLU A 52 -10.61 -0.26 1.59
N ALA A 53 -9.37 0.25 1.61
CA ALA A 53 -9.03 1.54 1.01
C ALA A 53 -9.42 1.61 -0.48
N VAL A 54 -9.15 0.53 -1.22
CA VAL A 54 -9.44 0.42 -2.66
C VAL A 54 -10.94 0.30 -2.93
N LYS A 55 -11.70 -0.41 -2.09
CA LYS A 55 -13.16 -0.47 -2.20
C LYS A 55 -13.81 0.90 -2.05
N LEU A 56 -13.30 1.71 -1.12
CA LEU A 56 -13.81 3.05 -0.86
C LEU A 56 -13.41 4.05 -1.95
N SER A 57 -12.19 3.93 -2.48
CA SER A 57 -11.61 4.85 -3.45
C SER A 57 -10.86 4.09 -4.57
N PRO A 58 -11.57 3.44 -5.51
CA PRO A 58 -10.97 2.55 -6.51
C PRO A 58 -10.08 3.27 -7.54
N ASP A 59 -10.31 4.57 -7.76
CA ASP A 59 -9.55 5.36 -8.73
C ASP A 59 -8.45 6.22 -8.08
N ASN A 60 -8.25 6.10 -6.77
CA ASN A 60 -7.20 6.86 -6.09
C ASN A 60 -5.83 6.25 -6.41
N ARG A 61 -5.05 6.98 -7.20
CA ARG A 61 -3.69 6.63 -7.62
C ARG A 61 -2.80 6.14 -6.48
N ASN A 62 -2.76 6.86 -5.35
CA ASN A 62 -1.86 6.53 -4.25
C ASN A 62 -2.26 5.21 -3.57
N ILE A 63 -3.56 4.97 -3.45
CA ILE A 63 -4.12 3.74 -2.89
C ILE A 63 -3.80 2.55 -3.81
N ILE A 64 -3.99 2.72 -5.13
CA ILE A 64 -3.66 1.72 -6.12
C ILE A 64 -2.16 1.40 -6.15
N TRP A 65 -1.31 2.41 -6.01
CA TRP A 65 0.15 2.24 -5.90
C TRP A 65 0.51 1.39 -4.69
N ASN A 66 0.00 1.76 -3.50
CA ASN A 66 0.27 1.05 -2.26
C ASN A 66 -0.26 -0.39 -2.28
N LEU A 67 -1.43 -0.62 -2.88
CA LEU A 67 -1.95 -1.96 -3.14
C LEU A 67 -0.99 -2.76 -4.03
N GLY A 68 -0.49 -2.16 -5.11
CA GLY A 68 0.49 -2.77 -6.01
C GLY A 68 1.77 -3.19 -5.28
N VAL A 69 2.31 -2.31 -4.43
CA VAL A 69 3.48 -2.59 -3.58
C VAL A 69 3.20 -3.73 -2.62
N ILE A 70 2.13 -3.63 -1.83
CA ILE A 70 1.78 -4.61 -0.78
C ILE A 70 1.54 -5.99 -1.39
N LEU A 71 0.82 -6.07 -2.51
CA LEU A 71 0.58 -7.34 -3.21
C LEU A 71 1.88 -7.93 -3.77
N SER A 72 2.73 -7.10 -4.38
CA SER A 72 4.01 -7.55 -4.94
C SER A 72 4.93 -8.14 -3.88
N VAL A 73 5.11 -7.45 -2.75
CA VAL A 73 5.96 -7.95 -1.64
C VAL A 73 5.34 -9.14 -0.90
N SER A 74 4.03 -9.34 -1.04
CA SER A 74 3.32 -10.50 -0.48
C SER A 74 3.31 -11.71 -1.41
N GLY A 75 4.06 -11.66 -2.53
CA GLY A 75 4.15 -12.73 -3.52
C GLY A 75 2.98 -12.79 -4.51
N PHE A 76 2.04 -11.83 -4.46
CA PHE A 76 0.88 -11.76 -5.36
C PHE A 76 1.13 -10.80 -6.54
N TYR A 77 2.29 -10.93 -7.18
CA TYR A 77 2.71 -10.00 -8.24
C TYR A 77 1.76 -9.96 -9.44
N ASP A 78 1.25 -11.11 -9.90
CA ASP A 78 0.32 -11.14 -11.04
C ASP A 78 -0.96 -10.36 -10.74
N LYS A 79 -1.46 -10.45 -9.49
CA LYS A 79 -2.63 -9.67 -9.04
C LYS A 79 -2.31 -8.18 -8.98
N ALA A 80 -1.13 -7.80 -8.47
CA ALA A 80 -0.69 -6.42 -8.47
C ALA A 80 -0.68 -5.84 -9.89
N LYS A 81 -0.12 -6.58 -10.86
CA LYS A 81 -0.04 -6.17 -12.26
C LYS A 81 -1.43 -6.02 -12.89
N GLN A 82 -2.34 -6.96 -12.67
CA GLN A 82 -3.71 -6.88 -13.19
C GLN A 82 -4.44 -5.62 -12.70
N ILE A 83 -4.31 -5.30 -11.42
CA ILE A 83 -4.97 -4.13 -10.82
C ILE A 83 -4.40 -2.84 -11.40
N LEU A 84 -3.08 -2.73 -11.45
CA LEU A 84 -2.40 -1.57 -12.02
C LEU A 84 -2.69 -1.40 -13.52
N GLN A 85 -2.80 -2.50 -14.27
CA GLN A 85 -3.23 -2.48 -15.66
C GLN A 85 -4.66 -1.97 -15.80
N SER A 86 -5.58 -2.35 -14.91
CA SER A 86 -6.95 -1.83 -14.91
C SER A 86 -6.98 -0.31 -14.66
N TYR A 87 -6.18 0.17 -13.71
CA TYR A 87 -6.02 1.61 -13.47
C TYR A 87 -5.43 2.33 -14.70
N LEU A 88 -4.38 1.78 -15.31
CA LEU A 88 -3.71 2.35 -16.48
C LEU A 88 -4.58 2.38 -17.75
N LYS A 89 -5.62 1.53 -17.86
CA LYS A 89 -6.61 1.65 -18.93
C LYS A 89 -7.36 2.99 -18.87
N GLN A 90 -7.61 3.50 -17.66
CA GLN A 90 -8.27 4.79 -17.44
C GLN A 90 -7.25 5.94 -17.46
N TYR A 91 -6.03 5.69 -16.95
CA TYR A 91 -4.96 6.68 -16.82
C TYR A 91 -3.69 6.26 -17.58
N PRO A 92 -3.72 6.20 -18.93
CA PRO A 92 -2.64 5.62 -19.74
C PRO A 92 -1.33 6.42 -19.74
N ASN A 93 -1.36 7.65 -19.23
CA ASN A 93 -0.19 8.55 -19.21
C ASN A 93 0.56 8.54 -17.86
N ASP A 94 0.16 7.68 -16.92
CA ASP A 94 0.78 7.57 -15.61
C ASP A 94 2.11 6.81 -15.69
N LYS A 95 3.18 7.55 -16.00
CA LYS A 95 4.52 7.00 -16.22
C LYS A 95 5.06 6.23 -15.02
N ASP A 96 4.78 6.68 -13.79
CA ASP A 96 5.29 5.98 -12.62
C ASP A 96 4.61 4.62 -12.47
N MET A 97 3.29 4.55 -12.68
CA MET A 97 2.56 3.29 -12.66
C MET A 97 3.03 2.35 -13.78
N ILE A 98 3.31 2.87 -14.98
CA ILE A 98 3.90 2.11 -16.09
C ILE A 98 5.27 1.56 -15.70
N ASN A 99 6.12 2.38 -15.10
CA ASN A 99 7.44 1.98 -14.64
C ASN A 99 7.34 0.91 -13.54
N PHE A 100 6.38 1.05 -12.62
CA PHE A 100 6.15 0.10 -11.54
C PHE A 100 5.76 -1.28 -12.09
N ILE A 101 4.78 -1.36 -12.99
CA ILE A 101 4.35 -2.65 -13.57
C ILE A 101 5.44 -3.32 -14.41
N SER A 102 6.37 -2.52 -14.94
CA SER A 102 7.51 -2.98 -15.73
C SER A 102 8.70 -3.35 -14.85
N THR A 103 8.67 -2.97 -13.56
CA THR A 103 9.72 -3.29 -12.60
C THR A 103 9.54 -4.73 -12.14
N PRO A 104 10.57 -5.58 -12.27
CA PRO A 104 10.48 -6.96 -11.84
C PRO A 104 10.43 -7.08 -10.30
N PRO A 105 9.78 -8.14 -9.77
CA PRO A 105 9.48 -8.26 -8.33
C PRO A 105 10.71 -8.20 -7.42
N ASP A 106 11.84 -8.74 -7.89
CA ASP A 106 13.12 -8.76 -7.17
C ASP A 106 13.66 -7.35 -6.89
N LYS A 107 13.37 -6.39 -7.77
CA LYS A 107 13.72 -4.98 -7.56
C LYS A 107 12.74 -4.27 -6.63
N ILE A 108 11.45 -4.62 -6.67
CA ILE A 108 10.45 -4.12 -5.72
C ILE A 108 10.80 -4.56 -4.30
N GLU A 109 11.27 -5.80 -4.14
CA GLU A 109 11.71 -6.31 -2.84
C GLU A 109 13.00 -5.64 -2.33
N ARG A 110 13.86 -5.12 -3.21
CA ARG A 110 15.02 -4.31 -2.77
C ARG A 110 14.60 -2.96 -2.17
N LEU A 111 13.50 -2.37 -2.61
CA LEU A 111 12.95 -1.15 -1.97
C LEU A 111 12.61 -1.40 -0.49
N LYS A 112 12.20 -2.63 -0.12
CA LYS A 112 11.99 -3.05 1.28
C LYS A 112 13.24 -2.90 2.15
N LYS A 113 14.43 -3.13 1.58
CA LYS A 113 15.70 -3.11 2.33
C LYS A 113 16.28 -1.71 2.50
N ILE A 114 15.88 -0.75 1.67
CA ILE A 114 16.42 0.62 1.70
C ILE A 114 15.69 1.48 2.75
N ILE A 115 14.49 1.08 3.17
CA ILE A 115 13.66 1.82 4.14
C ILE A 115 13.87 1.29 5.59
N GLN A 116 14.85 0.41 5.83
CA GLN A 116 15.19 -0.12 7.17
C GLN A 116 16.46 0.49 7.78
#